data_AF-A0A9N9NIR6-F1
#
_entry.id   AF-A0A9N9NIR6-F1
#
_cell.length_a   1.000
_cell.length_b   1.000
_cell.length_c   1.000
_cell.angle_alpha   90.00
_cell.angle_beta   90.00
_cell.angle_gamma   90.00
#
_symmetry.space_group_name_H-M   'P 1'
#
loop_
_entity.id
_entity.type
_entity.pdbx_description
1 polymer ?
#
loop_
_entity_poly.entity_id
_entity_poly.type
_entity_poly.pdbx_seq_one_letter_code
_entity_poly.pdbx_strand_id
1 'polypeptide(L)' 'MSEPAIFRLKCAVQNYDWGKIGNESKVAQFAQISKDFEIQLDKPYSE' A
#
# COMPACT_ATOMS: atom_id res chain seq x y z
N MET A 1 -34.92 -1.43 8.20
CA MET A 1 -33.81 -1.73 7.28
C MET A 1 -32.53 -1.56 8.07
N SER A 2 -31.60 -2.52 8.04
CA SER A 2 -30.29 -2.37 8.68
C SER A 2 -29.49 -1.27 7.98
N GLU A 3 -28.83 -0.39 8.73
CA GLU A 3 -27.90 0.56 8.14
C GLU A 3 -26.72 -0.18 7.48
N PRO A 4 -26.22 0.31 6.33
CA PRO A 4 -25.06 -0.30 5.70
C PRO A 4 -23.83 -0.17 6.61
N ALA A 5 -23.17 -1.29 6.88
CA ALA A 5 -21.96 -1.33 7.68
C ALA A 5 -20.77 -0.71 6.92
N ILE A 6 -19.98 0.10 7.61
CA ILE A 6 -18.75 0.71 7.07
C ILE A 6 -17.56 -0.19 7.41
N PHE A 7 -16.76 -0.54 6.41
CA PHE A 7 -15.56 -1.37 6.56
C PHE A 7 -14.33 -0.66 5.96
N ARG A 8 -13.18 -0.82 6.62
CA ARG A 8 -11.89 -0.36 6.10
C ARG A 8 -11.33 -1.38 5.12
N LEU A 9 -11.01 -0.93 3.91
CA LEU A 9 -10.36 -1.76 2.91
C LEU A 9 -8.85 -1.84 3.15
N LYS A 10 -8.29 -3.00 2.81
CA LYS A 10 -6.86 -3.16 2.58
C LYS A 10 -6.62 -3.10 1.07
N CYS A 11 -5.89 -2.08 0.63
CA CYS A 11 -5.58 -1.90 -0.78
C CYS A 11 -4.34 -2.70 -1.18
N ALA A 12 -4.34 -3.24 -2.40
CA ALA A 12 -3.19 -3.88 -3.01
C ALA A 12 -2.18 -2.83 -3.51
N VAL A 13 -0.97 -3.29 -3.84
CA VAL A 13 0.14 -2.45 -4.27
C VAL A 13 0.79 -3.03 -5.51
N GLN A 14 1.04 -2.19 -6.51
CA GLN A 14 1.74 -2.56 -7.73
C GLN A 14 3.18 -2.04 -7.74
N ASN A 15 4.08 -2.88 -8.26
CA ASN A 15 5.52 -2.65 -8.24
C ASN A 15 6.10 -2.54 -9.65
N TYR A 16 5.63 -1.58 -10.44
CA TYR A 16 6.20 -1.31 -11.76
C TYR A 16 7.52 -0.54 -11.67
N ASP A 17 8.34 -0.65 -12.70
CA ASP A 17 9.70 -0.08 -12.74
C ASP A 17 9.74 1.46 -12.65
N TRP A 18 8.63 2.14 -12.95
CA TRP A 18 8.53 3.59 -12.85
C TRP A 18 8.24 4.10 -11.43
N GLY A 19 7.94 3.19 -10.49
CA GLY A 19 7.61 3.53 -9.12
C GLY A 19 8.80 4.06 -8.33
N LYS A 20 8.51 4.88 -7.32
CA LYS A 20 9.55 5.31 -6.37
C LYS A 20 10.05 4.13 -5.54
N ILE A 21 11.34 4.14 -5.23
CA ILE A 21 12.00 3.02 -4.56
C ILE A 21 11.77 3.08 -3.04
N GLY A 22 11.38 1.94 -2.47
CA GLY A 22 11.30 1.73 -1.03
C GLY A 22 10.53 2.82 -0.28
N ASN A 23 11.15 3.37 0.76
CA ASN A 23 10.56 4.38 1.64
C ASN A 23 10.31 5.73 0.98
N GLU A 24 10.85 6.00 -0.21
CA GLU A 24 10.57 7.24 -0.94
C GLU A 24 9.18 7.23 -1.60
N SER A 25 8.55 6.05 -1.71
CA SER A 25 7.21 5.92 -2.27
C SER A 25 6.11 6.15 -1.23
N LYS A 26 5.15 7.00 -1.59
CA LYS A 26 3.93 7.19 -0.78
C LYS A 26 3.04 5.96 -0.79
N VAL A 27 3.04 5.18 -1.87
CA VAL A 27 2.33 3.90 -1.95
C VAL A 27 2.89 2.94 -0.89
N ALA A 28 4.23 2.83 -0.80
CA ALA A 28 4.89 2.02 0.21
C ALA A 28 4.54 2.48 1.64
N GLN A 29 4.62 3.80 1.89
CA GLN A 29 4.28 4.39 3.20
C GLN A 29 2.81 4.15 3.60
N PHE A 30 1.87 4.20 2.66
CA PHE A 30 0.47 3.91 2.96
C PHE A 30 0.21 2.42 3.16
N ALA A 31 0.92 1.56 2.42
CA ALA A 31 0.79 0.12 2.57
C ALA A 31 1.24 -0.39 3.96
N GLN A 32 2.15 0.32 4.65
CA GLN A 32 2.55 0.03 6.03
C GLN A 32 1.42 0.09 7.07
N ILE A 33 0.27 0.68 6.73
CA ILE A 33 -0.94 0.60 7.56
C ILE A 33 -1.40 -0.86 7.73
N SER A 34 -1.08 -1.72 6.76
CA SER A 34 -1.34 -3.15 6.82
C SER A 34 -0.26 -3.83 7.67
N LYS A 35 -0.68 -4.54 8.73
CA LYS A 35 0.24 -5.17 9.71
C LYS A 35 1.19 -6.21 9.10
N ASP A 36 0.83 -6.75 7.95
CA ASP A 36 1.55 -7.80 7.23
C ASP A 36 2.37 -7.27 6.04
N PHE A 37 2.53 -5.94 5.94
CA PHE A 37 3.30 -5.31 4.89
C PHE A 37 4.62 -4.74 5.42
N GLU A 38 5.73 -5.18 4.82
CA GLU A 38 7.06 -4.65 5.06
C GLU A 38 7.61 -4.02 3.78
N ILE A 39 8.20 -2.83 3.90
CA ILE A 39 8.78 -2.12 2.77
C ILE A 39 10.12 -2.76 2.42
N GLN A 40 10.26 -3.18 1.17
CA GLN A 40 11.52 -3.60 0.57
C GLN A 40 12.24 -2.36 0.03
N LEU A 41 13.42 -2.06 0.56
CA LEU A 41 14.12 -0.80 0.30
C LEU A 41 14.63 -0.67 -1.14
N ASP A 42 14.76 -1.77 -1.87
CA ASP A 42 15.23 -1.85 -3.25
C ASP A 42 14.09 -2.05 -4.28
N LYS A 43 12.84 -2.16 -3.81
CA LYS A 43 11.68 -2.42 -4.67
C LYS A 43 10.98 -1.11 -5.09
N PRO A 44 10.57 -0.96 -6.36
CA PRO A 44 9.74 0.16 -6.77
C PRO A 44 8.28 -0.04 -6.33
N TYR A 45 7.63 1.02 -5.88
CA TYR A 45 6.22 1.04 -5.46
C TYR A 45 5.47 2.14 -6.23
N SER A 46 4.54 1.72 -7.09
CA SER A 46 3.97 2.53 -8.18
C SER A 46 2.53 2.96 -7.94
N GLU A 47 1.64 1.99 -7.68
CA GLU A 47 0.19 2.20 -7.51
C GLU A 47 -0.32 1.51 -6.23
#